data_AF-A0A679HP42-F1
#
_entry.id   AF-A0A679HP42-F1
#
_cell.length_a   1.000
_cell.length_b   1.000
_cell.length_c   1.000
_cell.angle_alpha   90.00
_cell.angle_beta   90.00
_cell.angle_gamma   90.00
#
_symmetry.space_group_name_H-M   'P 1'
#
loop_
_entity.id
_entity.type
_entity.pdbx_description
1 polymer ?
#
loop_
_entity_poly.entity_id
_entity_poly.type
_entity_poly.pdbx_seq_one_letter_code
_entity_poly.pdbx_strand_id
1 'polypeptide(L)'
;MTFQKGKQKTGGRKPGVQNRATLDIKNIALGFIQDPAYQASLHKRLASGKSPQLEVLLHYYAYGRPKVQIETDKSIRVLIDRAPQLDGPSQPPTIINPPSNGEDGPEDDHAS
;
A
#
# COMPACT_ATOMS: atom_id res chain seq x y z
N MET A 1 -23.81 -21.86 -42.58
CA MET A 1 -24.06 -21.93 -41.13
C MET A 1 -23.71 -20.58 -40.52
N THR A 2 -24.68 -19.86 -39.98
CA THR A 2 -24.51 -18.46 -39.53
C THR A 2 -24.42 -18.40 -38.01
N PHE A 3 -23.33 -17.84 -37.48
CA PHE A 3 -23.15 -17.63 -36.04
C PHE A 3 -24.17 -16.62 -35.51
N GLN A 4 -25.09 -17.04 -34.64
CA GLN A 4 -25.96 -16.14 -33.90
C GLN A 4 -25.19 -15.53 -32.73
N LYS A 5 -24.99 -14.21 -32.78
CA LYS A 5 -24.37 -13.43 -31.70
C LYS A 5 -25.24 -13.53 -30.45
N GLY A 6 -24.69 -14.10 -29.37
CA GLY A 6 -25.39 -14.30 -28.10
C GLY A 6 -25.97 -13.01 -27.51
N LYS A 7 -27.06 -13.15 -26.74
CA LYS A 7 -27.78 -12.03 -26.10
C LYS A 7 -26.81 -11.10 -25.38
N GLN A 8 -26.94 -9.80 -25.62
CA GLN A 8 -26.26 -8.74 -24.87
C GLN A 8 -26.50 -8.95 -23.36
N LYS A 9 -25.44 -8.87 -22.55
CA LYS A 9 -25.50 -9.08 -21.10
C LYS A 9 -26.23 -7.89 -20.45
N THR A 10 -27.55 -7.92 -20.45
CA THR A 10 -28.39 -6.88 -19.83
C THR A 10 -28.37 -7.07 -18.32
N GLY A 11 -27.39 -6.46 -17.65
CA GLY A 11 -27.36 -6.43 -16.19
C GLY A 11 -26.02 -6.85 -15.60
N GLY A 12 -25.30 -5.85 -15.11
CA GLY A 12 -24.17 -5.98 -14.19
C GLY A 12 -24.14 -4.74 -13.31
N ARG A 13 -23.52 -4.84 -12.13
CA ARG A 13 -23.33 -3.69 -11.24
C ARG A 13 -22.61 -2.57 -12.01
N LYS A 14 -23.22 -1.37 -12.04
CA LYS A 14 -22.66 -0.21 -12.74
C LYS A 14 -21.23 0.07 -12.22
N PRO A 15 -20.27 0.37 -13.11
CA PRO A 15 -18.92 0.71 -12.69
C PRO A 15 -18.97 1.95 -11.78
N GLY A 16 -18.19 1.92 -10.70
CA GLY A 16 -18.11 3.03 -9.73
C GLY A 16 -19.12 3.00 -8.58
N VAL A 17 -20.15 2.14 -8.63
CA VAL A 17 -21.08 2.00 -7.48
C VAL A 17 -20.35 1.34 -6.32
N GLN A 18 -20.35 1.98 -5.15
CA GLN A 18 -19.74 1.41 -3.94
C GLN A 18 -20.36 0.07 -3.58
N ASN A 19 -19.53 -0.85 -3.08
CA ASN A 19 -20.02 -2.13 -2.60
C ASN A 19 -20.95 -1.88 -1.41
N ARG A 20 -22.04 -2.64 -1.30
CA ARG A 20 -22.98 -2.57 -0.18
C ARG A 20 -22.25 -2.70 1.16
N ALA A 21 -21.33 -3.67 1.27
CA ALA A 21 -20.50 -3.82 2.46
C ALA A 21 -19.67 -2.57 2.79
N THR A 22 -19.16 -1.85 1.77
CA THR A 22 -18.43 -0.59 1.97
C THR A 22 -19.34 0.52 2.49
N LEU A 23 -20.61 0.57 2.04
CA LEU A 23 -21.60 1.52 2.55
C LEU A 23 -21.97 1.21 4.00
N ASP A 24 -22.19 -0.06 4.33
CA ASP A 24 -22.55 -0.48 5.69
C ASP A 24 -21.44 -0.12 6.69
N ILE A 25 -20.17 -0.38 6.34
CA ILE A 25 -19.02 0.02 7.16
C ILE A 25 -18.94 1.53 7.33
N LYS A 26 -19.18 2.31 6.26
CA LYS A 26 -19.21 3.77 6.35
C LYS A 26 -20.31 4.27 7.27
N ASN A 27 -21.50 3.69 7.19
CA ASN A 27 -22.63 4.07 8.05
C ASN A 27 -22.34 3.77 9.52
N ILE A 28 -21.76 2.61 9.82
CA ILE A 28 -21.34 2.26 11.18
C ILE A 28 -20.27 3.24 11.69
N ALA A 29 -19.25 3.53 10.88
CA ALA A 29 -18.20 4.47 11.25
C ALA A 29 -18.75 5.88 11.49
N LEU A 30 -19.66 6.35 10.65
CA LEU A 30 -20.35 7.63 10.83
C LEU A 30 -21.16 7.65 12.13
N GLY A 31 -21.85 6.57 12.45
CA GLY A 31 -22.59 6.42 13.71
C GLY A 31 -21.68 6.63 14.93
N PHE A 32 -20.50 6.01 14.96
CA PHE A 32 -19.53 6.25 16.04
C PHE A 32 -19.03 7.68 16.09
N ILE A 33 -18.70 8.28 14.94
CA ILE A 33 -18.17 9.65 14.91
C ILE A 33 -19.22 10.68 15.37
N GLN A 34 -20.51 10.41 15.10
CA GLN A 34 -21.62 11.29 15.50
C GLN A 34 -22.13 11.04 16.93
N ASP A 35 -21.79 9.90 17.53
CA ASP A 35 -22.17 9.59 18.91
C ASP A 35 -21.51 10.56 19.92
N PRO A 36 -22.30 11.31 20.71
CA PRO A 36 -21.77 12.22 21.73
C PRO A 36 -20.85 11.54 22.75
N ALA A 37 -21.13 10.28 23.13
CA ALA A 37 -20.31 9.56 24.09
C ALA A 37 -18.92 9.23 23.51
N TYR A 38 -18.88 8.84 22.24
CA TYR A 38 -17.64 8.63 21.50
C TYR A 38 -16.83 9.92 21.41
N GLN A 39 -17.47 11.04 21.04
CA GLN A 39 -16.80 12.35 20.95
C GLN A 39 -16.22 12.80 22.29
N ALA A 40 -16.97 12.67 23.39
CA ALA A 40 -16.50 13.02 24.73
C ALA A 40 -15.28 12.18 25.14
N SER A 41 -15.30 10.87 24.85
CA SER A 41 -14.16 9.97 25.10
C SER A 41 -12.94 10.34 24.22
N LEU A 42 -13.18 10.65 22.95
CA LEU A 42 -12.15 11.06 22.01
C LEU A 42 -11.46 12.36 22.44
N HIS A 43 -12.25 13.35 22.88
CA HIS A 43 -11.73 14.61 23.40
C HIS A 43 -10.83 14.39 24.62
N LYS A 44 -11.23 13.51 25.56
CA LYS A 44 -10.39 13.14 26.72
C LYS A 44 -9.06 12.51 26.29
N ARG A 45 -9.09 11.61 25.29
CA ARG A 45 -7.86 10.97 24.77
C ARG A 45 -6.93 11.99 24.10
N LEU A 46 -7.49 12.89 23.28
CA LEU A 46 -6.74 13.97 22.64
C LEU A 46 -6.11 14.91 23.67
N ALA A 47 -6.88 15.35 24.67
CA ALA A 47 -6.36 16.18 25.75
C ALA A 47 -5.24 15.50 26.55
N SER A 48 -5.27 14.16 26.65
CA SER A 48 -4.24 13.36 27.33
C SER A 48 -3.04 12.98 26.45
N GLY A 49 -3.02 13.35 25.16
CA GLY A 49 -1.93 12.98 24.24
C GLY A 49 -1.92 11.51 23.80
N LYS A 50 -3.03 10.77 24.00
CA LYS A 50 -3.10 9.31 23.72
C LYS A 50 -3.52 8.97 22.29
N SER A 51 -3.65 9.97 21.42
CA SER A 51 -4.06 9.81 20.01
C SER A 51 -3.14 10.59 19.06
N PRO A 52 -1.86 10.20 18.95
CA PRO A 52 -0.85 10.96 18.19
C PRO A 52 -1.19 11.09 16.70
N GLN A 53 -1.81 10.07 16.09
CA GLN A 53 -2.22 10.13 14.68
C GLN A 53 -3.29 11.18 14.42
N LEU A 54 -4.21 11.37 15.37
CA LEU A 54 -5.25 12.38 15.25
C LEU A 54 -4.69 13.78 15.49
N GLU A 55 -3.69 13.95 16.35
CA GLU A 55 -3.03 15.24 16.53
C GLU A 55 -2.36 15.74 15.25
N VAL A 56 -1.66 14.86 14.54
CA VAL A 56 -1.05 15.18 13.23
C VAL A 56 -2.14 15.53 12.21
N LEU A 57 -3.21 14.73 12.17
CA LEU A 57 -4.33 14.97 11.26
C LEU A 57 -5.03 16.30 11.54
N LEU A 58 -5.27 16.61 12.82
CA LEU A 58 -5.88 17.87 13.24
C LEU A 58 -4.96 19.06 12.96
N HIS A 59 -3.65 18.92 13.17
CA HIS A 59 -2.68 19.94 12.77
C HIS A 59 -2.73 20.22 11.27
N TYR A 60 -2.80 19.17 10.45
CA TYR A 60 -2.94 19.30 9.01
C TYR A 60 -4.21 20.07 8.61
N TYR A 61 -5.34 19.81 9.27
CA TYR A 61 -6.58 20.56 9.00
C TYR A 61 -6.55 22.00 9.52
N ALA A 62 -5.91 22.26 10.67
CA ALA A 62 -5.86 23.58 11.28
C ALA A 62 -4.85 24.52 10.58
N TYR A 63 -3.67 24.02 10.24
CA TYR A 63 -2.55 24.82 9.75
C TYR A 63 -2.15 24.51 8.29
N GLY A 64 -2.73 23.47 7.69
CA GLY A 64 -2.39 23.02 6.34
C GLY A 64 -1.16 22.11 6.29
N ARG A 65 -0.67 21.83 5.08
CA ARG A 65 0.61 21.10 4.92
C ARG A 65 1.76 21.98 5.40
N PRO A 66 2.71 21.44 6.18
CA PRO A 66 3.98 22.11 6.41
C PRO A 66 4.59 22.53 5.07
N LYS A 67 4.80 23.84 4.88
CA LYS A 67 5.47 24.36 3.68
C LYS A 67 6.95 24.08 3.83
N VAL A 68 7.45 23.06 3.14
CA VAL A 68 8.89 22.86 2.99
C VAL A 68 9.37 23.92 1.99
N GLN A 69 9.99 24.99 2.51
CA GLN A 69 10.72 25.93 1.68
C GLN A 69 12.05 25.26 1.34
N ILE A 70 12.18 24.79 0.12
CA ILE A 70 13.45 24.30 -0.41
C ILE A 70 14.10 25.51 -1.06
N GLU A 71 15.17 26.03 -0.46
CA GLU A 71 16.02 27.01 -1.14
C GLU A 71 16.75 26.27 -2.27
N THR A 72 16.22 26.38 -3.49
CA THR A 72 16.87 25.81 -4.66
C THR A 72 18.03 26.73 -5.05
N ASP A 73 19.24 26.39 -4.63
CA ASP A 73 20.45 26.94 -5.23
C ASP A 73 20.44 26.59 -6.73
N LYS A 74 20.36 27.63 -7.57
CA LYS A 74 20.31 27.52 -9.04
C LYS A 74 21.67 27.17 -9.64
N SER A 75 22.36 26.16 -9.12
CA SER A 75 23.68 25.75 -9.59
C SER A 75 23.77 24.25 -9.86
N ILE A 76 22.76 23.68 -10.54
CA ILE A 76 22.90 22.37 -11.17
C ILE A 76 22.80 22.57 -12.68
N ARG A 77 23.95 22.79 -13.32
CA ARG A 77 24.11 22.55 -14.76
C ARG A 77 24.33 21.06 -14.95
N VAL A 78 23.27 20.35 -15.29
CA VAL A 78 23.34 18.94 -15.65
C VAL A 78 24.00 18.83 -17.04
N LEU A 79 25.26 18.40 -17.09
CA LEU A 79 25.94 17.98 -18.31
C LEU A 79 25.47 16.55 -18.66
N ILE A 80 24.27 16.42 -19.21
CA ILE A 80 23.89 15.20 -19.95
C ILE A 80 24.34 15.43 -21.39
N ASP A 81 25.56 15.00 -21.72
CA ASP A 81 26.01 14.70 -23.07
C ASP A 81 27.33 13.92 -23.03
N ARG A 82 27.31 12.73 -22.43
CA ARG A 82 28.24 11.64 -22.77
C ARG A 82 27.79 10.34 -22.14
N ALA A 83 26.97 9.58 -22.87
CA ALA A 83 26.89 8.15 -22.63
C ALA A 83 28.15 7.51 -23.24
N PRO A 84 29.02 6.82 -22.47
CA PRO A 84 29.93 5.86 -23.08
C PRO A 84 29.09 4.65 -23.50
N GLN A 85 29.08 4.35 -24.80
CA GLN A 85 28.52 3.10 -25.32
C GLN A 85 29.28 1.94 -24.66
N LEU A 86 28.58 1.14 -23.86
CA LEU A 86 29.08 -0.15 -23.40
C LEU A 86 28.64 -1.20 -24.42
N ASP A 87 29.49 -1.45 -25.41
CA ASP A 87 29.39 -2.63 -26.27
C ASP A 87 29.79 -3.86 -25.45
N GLY A 88 28.84 -4.75 -25.20
CA GLY A 88 29.12 -6.08 -24.64
C GLY A 88 27.85 -6.90 -24.45
N PRO A 89 27.79 -8.16 -24.94
CA PRO A 89 26.57 -8.98 -24.84
C PRO A 89 26.25 -9.30 -23.38
N SER A 90 25.02 -9.00 -22.98
CA SER A 90 24.49 -9.25 -21.64
C SER A 90 24.50 -10.75 -21.32
N GLN A 91 25.36 -11.19 -20.40
CA GLN A 91 25.07 -12.45 -19.70
C GLN A 91 23.95 -12.19 -18.70
N PRO A 92 22.89 -13.01 -18.67
CA PRO A 92 21.85 -12.89 -17.66
C PRO A 92 22.43 -13.24 -16.28
N PRO A 93 21.95 -12.60 -15.20
CA PRO A 93 22.47 -12.84 -13.85
C PRO A 93 22.26 -14.29 -13.44
N THR A 94 23.35 -14.97 -13.07
CA THR A 94 23.32 -16.31 -12.47
C THR A 94 22.60 -16.23 -11.13
N ILE A 95 21.44 -16.87 -11.02
CA ILE A 95 20.71 -17.05 -9.76
C ILE A 95 21.47 -18.10 -8.94
N ILE A 96 22.17 -17.66 -7.89
CA ILE A 96 22.77 -18.57 -6.91
C ILE A 96 21.66 -18.98 -5.95
N ASN A 97 21.19 -20.22 -6.06
CA ASN A 97 20.25 -20.78 -5.08
C ASN A 97 20.98 -21.01 -3.74
N PRO A 98 20.34 -20.73 -2.59
CA PRO A 98 20.91 -21.01 -1.27
C PRO A 98 21.05 -22.53 -1.03
N PRO A 99 21.99 -22.96 -0.17
CA PRO A 99 22.21 -24.37 0.10
C PRO A 99 20.99 -25.02 0.76
N SER A 100 20.57 -26.13 0.17
CA SER A 100 19.55 -27.05 0.69
C SER A 100 20.05 -27.70 1.98
N ASN A 101 19.57 -27.22 3.14
CA ASN A 101 19.68 -27.94 4.39
C ASN A 101 18.51 -28.93 4.48
N GLY A 102 18.80 -30.21 4.25
CA GLY A 102 17.92 -31.33 4.55
C GLY A 102 18.71 -32.33 5.41
N GLU A 103 18.39 -32.33 6.69
CA GLU A 103 18.72 -33.36 7.67
C GLU A 103 18.08 -34.68 7.24
N ASP A 104 18.75 -35.81 7.51
CA ASP A 104 18.10 -37.01 8.04
C ASP A 104 19.16 -38.01 8.56
N GLY A 105 19.29 -38.04 9.89
CA GLY A 105 19.17 -39.21 10.79
C GLY A 105 20.07 -40.45 10.65
N PRO A 106 20.32 -41.17 11.77
CA PRO A 106 21.39 -42.14 11.92
C PRO A 106 21.03 -43.56 11.46
N GLU A 107 22.02 -44.32 11.00
CA GLU A 107 21.95 -45.77 10.77
C GLU A 107 22.28 -46.50 12.09
N ASP A 108 21.25 -47.05 12.75
CA ASP A 108 21.42 -48.07 13.77
C ASP A 108 20.71 -49.38 13.33
N ASP A 109 21.54 -50.43 13.32
CA ASP A 109 21.29 -51.77 13.87
C ASP A 109 20.72 -52.97 13.05
N HIS A 110 21.51 -54.05 13.20
CA HIS A 110 21.19 -55.49 13.29
C HIS A 110 21.20 -56.40 12.04
N ALA A 111 22.29 -57.17 11.98
CA ALA A 111 22.32 -58.65 12.00
C ALA A 111 21.28 -59.45 11.20
N SER A 112 21.76 -60.21 10.21
CA SER A 112 21.83 -61.70 10.23
C SER A 112 22.63 -62.22 9.04
#